data_AF-A0A1J0RCX7-F1
#
_entry.id   AF-A0A1J0RCX7-F1
#
_cell.length_a   1.000
_cell.length_b   1.000
_cell.length_c   1.000
_cell.angle_alpha   90.00
_cell.angle_beta   90.00
_cell.angle_gamma   90.00
#
_symmetry.space_group_name_H-M   'P 1'
#
loop_
_entity.id
_entity.type
_entity.pdbx_description
1 polymer ?
#
loop_
_entity_poly.entity_id
_entity_poly.type
_entity_poly.pdbx_seq_one_letter_code
_entity_poly.pdbx_strand_id
1 'polypeptide(L)'
;VANGESAVCGRSEKLSTSTWTVGSGPDDDVIREPLTFCNKYSPKELTSASVYRVLESISRHIKVSGTDGILGKQHAGSCKGAKTGGICIKLTGWAADGHADITKLQWAQKLKTLADEVQQREEAANEAKQVDDDIIKLHAEAMLVRENTRHIQETARSLGSGKQPPTSSAKDTSAGCKNHTNKTAEQCQTLVSDHDPATNKCKPKTGAEATPVGTGEGVAGEQKKGEKCKGKLEPECTKSPECKWDGKECKDSSFILSNKLALIADFMSLLF
;
A
#
# COMPACT_ATOMS: atom_id res chain seq x y z
N VAL A 1 32.56 13.11 50.42
CA VAL A 1 31.95 13.03 49.07
C VAL A 1 30.48 13.36 49.21
N ALA A 2 30.07 14.53 48.74
CA ALA A 2 28.71 15.03 48.84
C ALA A 2 27.74 14.17 48.01
N ASN A 3 26.60 13.81 48.62
CA ASN A 3 25.30 13.49 48.01
C ASN A 3 25.29 12.77 46.64
N GLY A 4 25.61 11.48 46.64
CA GLY A 4 25.63 10.64 45.42
C GLY A 4 24.29 10.05 44.92
N GLU A 5 23.16 10.27 45.60
CA GLU A 5 21.84 9.78 45.10
C GLU A 5 21.37 10.55 43.86
N SER A 6 21.55 11.87 43.84
CA SER A 6 21.05 12.73 42.76
C SER A 6 21.79 12.57 41.43
N ALA A 7 22.99 11.95 41.44
CA ALA A 7 23.84 11.71 40.27
C ALA A 7 23.87 10.23 39.86
N VAL A 8 22.84 9.46 40.22
CA VAL A 8 22.80 8.01 39.97
C VAL A 8 22.70 7.65 38.49
N CYS A 9 22.01 8.49 37.70
CA CYS A 9 21.85 8.30 36.26
C CYS A 9 23.02 8.87 35.44
N GLY A 10 23.95 9.57 36.10
CA GLY A 10 25.17 10.08 35.50
C GLY A 10 25.78 11.25 36.29
N ARG A 11 27.05 11.55 36.04
CA ARG A 11 27.83 12.51 36.85
C ARG A 11 27.42 13.97 36.60
N SER A 12 26.98 14.28 35.39
CA SER A 12 26.46 15.58 34.95
C SER A 12 24.93 15.68 35.06
N GLU A 13 24.27 14.53 35.15
CA GLU A 13 22.83 14.34 35.10
C GLU A 13 22.28 14.32 36.53
N LYS A 14 22.11 15.52 37.09
CA LYS A 14 21.65 15.69 38.48
C LYS A 14 20.20 16.12 38.51
N LEU A 15 19.36 15.35 39.18
CA LEU A 15 18.04 15.81 39.58
C LEU A 15 18.18 16.92 40.62
N SER A 16 17.51 18.03 40.37
CA SER A 16 17.68 19.31 41.04
C SER A 16 16.35 19.97 41.40
N THR A 17 15.26 19.64 40.69
CA THR A 17 13.93 20.21 40.92
C THR A 17 12.93 19.25 41.52
N SER A 18 13.08 17.95 41.26
CA SER A 18 12.13 16.93 41.66
C SER A 18 12.77 15.90 42.60
N THR A 19 12.01 15.44 43.60
CA THR A 19 12.42 14.37 44.52
C THR A 19 11.36 13.27 44.51
N TRP A 20 11.77 12.04 44.20
CA TRP A 20 10.91 10.87 44.37
C TRP A 20 11.07 10.29 45.78
N THR A 21 9.98 10.19 46.53
CA THR A 21 9.99 9.44 47.80
C THR A 21 9.39 8.05 47.56
N VAL A 22 10.13 7.01 47.93
CA VAL A 22 9.70 5.62 47.72
C VAL A 22 8.55 5.30 48.68
N GLY A 23 7.34 5.17 48.11
CA GLY A 23 6.09 4.92 48.83
C GLY A 23 4.89 4.88 47.89
N SER A 24 4.96 5.63 46.79
CA SER A 24 4.02 5.62 45.67
C SER A 24 4.77 5.74 44.34
N GLY A 25 4.05 5.54 43.23
CA GLY A 25 4.58 5.87 41.90
C GLY A 25 5.02 7.34 41.84
N PRO A 26 6.07 7.67 41.06
CA PRO A 26 6.50 9.04 40.86
C PRO A 26 5.45 9.83 40.07
N ASP A 27 5.29 11.12 40.40
CA ASP A 27 4.52 12.05 39.58
C ASP A 27 5.22 12.32 38.23
N ASP A 28 4.48 12.80 37.24
CA ASP A 28 4.96 13.08 35.89
C ASP A 28 6.24 13.95 35.87
N ASP A 29 6.31 15.00 36.69
CA ASP A 29 7.45 15.91 36.71
C ASP A 29 8.75 15.23 37.17
N VAL A 30 8.63 14.31 38.13
CA VAL A 30 9.74 13.49 38.64
C VAL A 30 10.30 12.57 37.54
N ILE A 31 9.47 12.18 36.57
CA ILE A 31 9.88 11.39 35.41
C ILE A 31 10.44 12.29 34.30
N ARG A 32 9.85 13.47 34.08
CA ARG A 32 10.23 14.39 33.00
C ARG A 32 11.62 14.98 33.18
N GLU A 33 12.01 15.36 34.41
CA GLU A 33 13.34 15.91 34.66
C GLU A 33 14.47 14.96 34.19
N PRO A 34 14.49 13.66 34.57
CA PRO A 34 15.46 12.71 34.04
C PRO A 34 15.49 12.59 32.52
N LEU A 35 14.33 12.71 31.85
CA LEU A 35 14.25 12.59 30.39
C LEU A 35 14.94 13.74 29.65
N THR A 36 15.19 14.88 30.32
CA THR A 36 15.94 16.00 29.73
C THR A 36 17.41 15.65 29.47
N PHE A 37 17.95 14.65 30.17
CA PHE A 37 19.31 14.15 29.96
C PHE A 37 19.42 13.14 28.82
N CYS A 38 18.29 12.61 28.34
CA CYS A 38 18.28 11.74 27.18
C CYS A 38 18.58 12.54 25.91
N ASN A 39 19.35 11.95 24.99
CA ASN A 39 19.50 12.53 23.65
C ASN A 39 18.13 12.70 23.00
N LYS A 40 17.89 13.88 22.42
CA LYS A 40 16.67 14.12 21.65
C LYS A 40 16.63 13.13 20.50
N TYR A 41 15.54 12.37 20.43
CA TYR A 41 15.32 11.42 19.35
C TYR A 41 15.34 12.16 18.02
N SER A 42 16.19 11.70 17.10
CA SER A 42 16.11 12.10 15.70
C SER A 42 15.11 11.19 15.01
N PRO A 43 14.12 11.72 14.28
CA PRO A 43 13.13 10.89 13.59
C PRO A 43 13.83 9.90 12.66
N LYS A 44 13.85 8.63 13.06
CA LYS A 44 14.07 7.50 12.17
C LYS A 44 12.74 6.82 11.92
N GLU A 45 12.61 6.26 10.72
CA GLU A 45 11.56 5.30 10.41
C GLU A 45 11.57 4.19 11.46
N LEU A 46 10.39 3.91 12.00
CA LEU A 46 10.21 2.84 12.96
C LEU A 46 10.25 1.52 12.18
N THR A 47 11.16 0.62 12.58
CA THR A 47 11.27 -0.71 11.98
C THR A 47 11.04 -1.77 13.05
N SER A 48 10.58 -2.95 12.66
CA SER A 48 10.44 -4.08 13.57
C SER A 48 11.76 -4.37 14.29
N ALA A 49 12.86 -4.39 13.51
CA ALA A 49 14.21 -4.63 13.98
C ALA A 49 14.68 -3.60 15.03
N SER A 50 14.31 -2.32 14.90
CA SER A 50 14.73 -1.31 15.88
C SER A 50 14.02 -1.50 17.22
N VAL A 51 12.73 -1.83 17.22
CA VAL A 51 11.97 -2.08 18.45
C VAL A 51 12.48 -3.34 19.15
N TYR A 52 12.71 -4.43 18.42
CA TYR A 52 13.27 -5.66 18.98
C TYR A 52 14.63 -5.43 19.65
N ARG A 53 15.52 -4.67 19.01
CA ARG A 53 16.83 -4.33 19.59
C ARG A 53 16.71 -3.51 20.88
N VAL A 54 15.74 -2.60 20.96
CA VAL A 54 15.50 -1.83 22.19
C VAL A 54 15.04 -2.75 23.32
N LEU A 55 14.07 -3.63 23.06
CA LEU A 55 13.58 -4.60 24.04
C LEU A 55 14.69 -5.52 24.54
N GLU A 56 15.51 -6.05 23.63
CA GLU A 56 16.65 -6.89 23.98
C GLU A 56 17.69 -6.12 24.82
N SER A 57 18.02 -4.90 24.40
CA SER A 57 18.98 -4.04 25.10
C SER A 57 18.53 -3.75 26.53
N ILE A 58 17.25 -3.40 26.74
CA ILE A 58 16.69 -3.18 28.08
C ILE A 58 16.73 -4.48 28.88
N SER A 59 16.33 -5.61 28.27
CA SER A 59 16.32 -6.91 28.95
C SER A 59 17.71 -7.27 29.51
N ARG A 60 18.78 -7.02 28.74
CA ARG A 60 20.17 -7.25 29.16
C ARG A 60 20.61 -6.40 30.37
N HIS A 61 19.95 -5.28 30.63
CA HIS A 61 20.21 -4.44 31.81
C HIS A 61 19.50 -4.94 33.07
N ILE A 62 18.54 -5.86 32.94
CA ILE A 62 17.86 -6.50 34.06
C ILE A 62 18.70 -7.71 34.49
N LYS A 63 19.21 -7.70 35.73
CA LYS A 63 19.99 -8.80 36.29
C LYS A 63 19.11 -9.69 37.14
N VAL A 64 19.25 -11.00 36.99
CA VAL A 64 18.55 -11.97 37.84
C VAL A 64 19.26 -12.04 39.19
N SER A 65 18.49 -11.94 40.28
CA SER A 65 18.94 -12.11 41.67
C SER A 65 17.96 -13.02 42.39
N GLY A 66 18.34 -14.28 42.62
CA GLY A 66 17.39 -15.31 43.05
C GLY A 66 16.35 -15.54 41.95
N THR A 67 15.07 -15.35 42.27
CA THR A 67 13.95 -15.41 41.30
C THR A 67 13.55 -14.03 40.76
N ASP A 68 14.17 -12.96 41.25
CA ASP A 68 13.75 -11.59 40.96
C ASP A 68 14.63 -10.96 39.86
N GLY A 69 14.06 -10.03 39.10
CA GLY A 69 14.79 -9.18 38.15
C GLY A 69 15.16 -7.84 38.78
N ILE A 70 16.38 -7.38 38.57
CA ILE A 70 16.91 -6.14 39.14
C ILE A 70 17.41 -5.23 38.01
N LEU A 71 16.74 -4.10 37.80
CA LEU A 71 17.18 -3.06 36.89
C LEU A 71 17.79 -1.91 37.69
N GLY A 72 19.07 -1.59 37.43
CA GLY A 72 19.80 -0.56 38.17
C GLY A 72 20.71 -1.12 39.27
N LYS A 73 21.06 -0.29 40.26
CA LYS A 73 22.06 -0.65 41.27
C LYS A 73 21.40 -1.01 42.61
N GLN A 74 21.40 -2.31 42.91
CA GLN A 74 21.01 -2.82 44.23
C GLN A 74 22.13 -2.61 45.26
N HIS A 75 21.76 -2.36 46.51
CA HIS A 75 22.68 -2.34 47.65
C HIS A 75 22.01 -3.04 48.83
N ALA A 76 22.76 -3.90 49.53
CA ALA A 76 22.29 -4.70 50.66
C ALA A 76 20.96 -5.45 50.39
N GLY A 77 20.76 -5.95 49.16
CA GLY A 77 19.55 -6.69 48.77
C GLY A 77 18.28 -5.84 48.58
N SER A 78 18.38 -4.52 48.67
CA SER A 78 17.25 -3.59 48.66
C SER A 78 17.20 -2.71 47.40
N CYS A 79 16.02 -2.17 47.10
CA CYS A 79 15.76 -1.12 46.11
C CYS A 79 14.89 -0.01 46.74
N LYS A 80 15.46 0.76 47.67
CA LYS A 80 14.74 1.74 48.51
C LYS A 80 14.99 3.20 48.12
N GLY A 81 15.71 3.46 47.04
CA GLY A 81 15.99 4.82 46.58
C GLY A 81 17.00 5.57 47.45
N ALA A 82 17.83 4.85 48.21
CA ALA A 82 18.80 5.42 49.15
C ALA A 82 20.20 4.82 48.92
N LYS A 83 21.27 5.55 49.26
CA LYS A 83 22.66 5.08 49.15
C LYS A 83 22.87 3.70 49.80
N THR A 84 22.28 3.50 50.96
CA THR A 84 22.37 2.26 51.75
C THR A 84 21.33 1.23 51.37
N GLY A 85 20.38 1.58 50.50
CA GLY A 85 19.23 0.74 50.15
C GLY A 85 19.10 0.46 48.66
N GLY A 86 20.04 0.90 47.82
CA GLY A 86 20.03 0.72 46.37
C GLY A 86 19.06 1.63 45.63
N ILE A 87 19.40 1.98 44.40
CA ILE A 87 18.53 2.69 43.44
C ILE A 87 18.33 1.76 42.25
N CYS A 88 17.21 1.04 42.28
CA CYS A 88 16.87 0.02 41.31
C CYS A 88 15.36 -0.21 41.27
N ILE A 89 14.91 -0.92 40.22
CA ILE A 89 13.58 -1.51 40.14
C ILE A 89 13.73 -3.00 40.39
N LYS A 90 12.95 -3.53 41.33
CA LYS A 90 12.86 -4.96 41.63
C LYS A 90 11.59 -5.54 40.99
N LEU A 91 11.78 -6.46 40.06
CA LEU A 91 10.73 -7.24 39.41
C LEU A 91 10.59 -8.58 40.15
N THR A 92 9.68 -8.63 41.12
CA THR A 92 9.49 -9.81 41.96
C THR A 92 9.06 -11.02 41.12
N GLY A 93 9.74 -12.16 41.29
CA GLY A 93 9.42 -13.42 40.62
C GLY A 93 9.65 -13.42 39.10
N TRP A 94 10.34 -12.42 38.55
CA TRP A 94 10.54 -12.27 37.10
C TRP A 94 11.13 -13.51 36.42
N ALA A 95 12.01 -14.23 37.10
CA ALA A 95 12.65 -15.47 36.63
C ALA A 95 12.25 -16.71 37.47
N ALA A 96 11.10 -16.68 38.15
CA ALA A 96 10.66 -17.77 39.04
C ALA A 96 10.44 -19.11 38.32
N ASP A 97 10.08 -19.07 37.04
CA ASP A 97 9.91 -20.21 36.14
C ASP A 97 11.21 -20.61 35.42
N GLY A 98 12.35 -20.02 35.79
CA GLY A 98 13.62 -20.20 35.10
C GLY A 98 13.77 -19.37 33.82
N HIS A 99 12.77 -18.55 33.46
CA HIS A 99 12.77 -17.77 32.22
C HIS A 99 12.69 -16.26 32.49
N ALA A 100 13.79 -15.58 32.20
CA ALA A 100 13.86 -14.12 32.21
C ALA A 100 13.29 -13.55 30.89
N ASP A 101 12.03 -13.12 30.92
CA ASP A 101 11.34 -12.58 29.74
C ASP A 101 10.84 -11.15 30.00
N ILE A 102 11.34 -10.20 29.21
CA ILE A 102 10.95 -8.79 29.32
C ILE A 102 9.47 -8.58 29.01
N THR A 103 8.84 -9.45 28.21
CA THR A 103 7.41 -9.34 27.85
C THR A 103 6.47 -9.59 29.03
N LYS A 104 6.98 -10.11 30.16
CA LYS A 104 6.26 -10.12 31.45
C LYS A 104 5.92 -8.71 31.94
N LEU A 105 6.58 -7.68 31.42
CA LEU A 105 6.25 -6.28 31.64
C LEU A 105 5.24 -5.81 30.58
N GLN A 106 4.09 -5.28 31.02
CA GLN A 106 3.00 -4.87 30.12
C GLN A 106 3.44 -3.86 29.04
N TRP A 107 4.33 -2.92 29.37
CA TRP A 107 4.83 -1.95 28.40
C TRP A 107 5.70 -2.61 27.32
N ALA A 108 6.49 -3.63 27.70
CA ALA A 108 7.35 -4.36 26.77
C ALA A 108 6.53 -5.30 25.89
N GLN A 109 5.47 -5.91 26.42
CA GLN A 109 4.52 -6.69 25.63
C GLN A 109 3.89 -5.83 24.53
N LYS A 110 3.41 -4.62 24.86
CA LYS A 110 2.84 -3.69 23.87
C LYS A 110 3.83 -3.32 22.77
N LEU A 111 5.10 -3.06 23.14
CA LEU A 111 6.15 -2.78 22.16
C LEU A 111 6.48 -4.00 21.29
N LYS A 112 6.44 -5.21 21.86
CA LYS A 112 6.61 -6.44 21.06
C LYS A 112 5.48 -6.59 20.05
N THR A 113 4.22 -6.42 20.48
CA THR A 113 3.06 -6.46 19.57
C THR A 113 3.20 -5.42 18.46
N LEU A 114 3.62 -4.19 18.79
CA LEU A 114 3.90 -3.18 17.77
C LEU A 114 5.02 -3.62 16.80
N ALA A 115 6.09 -4.25 17.29
CA ALA A 115 7.16 -4.76 16.44
C ALA A 115 6.67 -5.86 15.49
N ASP A 116 5.83 -6.78 15.98
CA ASP A 116 5.17 -7.82 15.18
C ASP A 116 4.29 -7.19 14.06
N GLU A 117 3.49 -6.17 14.39
CA GLU A 117 2.65 -5.45 13.42
C GLU A 117 3.47 -4.68 12.38
N VAL A 118 4.57 -4.05 12.80
CA VAL A 118 5.48 -3.36 11.87
C VAL A 118 6.15 -4.37 10.94
N GLN A 119 6.55 -5.54 11.45
CA GLN A 119 7.15 -6.59 10.63
C GLN A 119 6.21 -7.06 9.53
N GLN A 120 4.95 -7.32 9.86
CA GLN A 120 3.94 -7.71 8.87
C GLN A 120 3.76 -6.66 7.77
N ARG A 121 3.83 -5.37 8.13
CA ARG A 121 3.76 -4.27 7.16
C ARG A 121 5.01 -4.19 6.28
N GLU A 122 6.19 -4.39 6.86
CA GLU A 122 7.45 -4.43 6.12
C GLU A 122 7.46 -5.58 5.09
N GLU A 123 6.98 -6.76 5.48
CA GLU A 123 6.84 -7.93 4.60
C GLU A 123 5.85 -7.65 3.46
N ALA A 124 4.64 -7.17 3.78
CA ALA A 124 3.64 -6.83 2.76
C ALA A 124 4.10 -5.72 1.81
N ALA A 125 4.85 -4.72 2.30
CA ALA A 125 5.42 -3.67 1.45
C ALA A 125 6.49 -4.23 0.49
N ASN A 126 7.28 -5.20 0.94
CA ASN A 126 8.28 -5.85 0.09
C ASN A 126 7.63 -6.70 -1.01
N GLU A 127 6.56 -7.44 -0.69
CA GLU A 127 5.79 -8.20 -1.69
C GLU A 127 5.13 -7.27 -2.71
N ALA A 128 4.47 -6.20 -2.25
CA ALA A 128 3.86 -5.22 -3.13
C ALA A 128 4.87 -4.58 -4.09
N LYS A 129 6.09 -4.32 -3.61
CA LYS A 129 7.19 -3.81 -4.44
C LYS A 129 7.59 -4.81 -5.54
N GLN A 130 7.68 -6.10 -5.23
CA GLN A 130 8.00 -7.12 -6.24
C GLN A 130 6.93 -7.20 -7.33
N VAL A 131 5.66 -7.12 -6.95
CA VAL A 131 4.54 -7.09 -7.90
C VAL A 131 4.60 -5.84 -8.78
N ASP A 132 4.94 -4.68 -8.22
CA ASP A 132 5.10 -3.44 -8.99
C ASP A 132 6.25 -3.56 -10.01
N ASP A 133 7.39 -4.13 -9.59
CA ASP A 133 8.53 -4.40 -10.47
C ASP A 133 8.15 -5.36 -11.63
N ASP A 134 7.37 -6.41 -11.34
CA ASP A 134 6.86 -7.35 -12.35
C ASP A 134 5.88 -6.68 -13.33
N ILE A 135 4.98 -5.82 -12.84
CA ILE A 135 4.06 -5.05 -13.69
C ILE A 135 4.84 -4.13 -14.63
N ILE A 136 5.86 -3.44 -14.13
CA ILE A 136 6.72 -2.57 -14.95
C ILE A 136 7.41 -3.38 -16.05
N LYS A 137 7.95 -4.56 -15.71
CA LYS A 137 8.61 -5.44 -16.66
C LYS A 137 7.66 -5.96 -17.73
N LEU A 138 6.49 -6.48 -17.34
CA LEU A 138 5.47 -6.97 -18.26
C LEU A 138 4.98 -5.87 -19.21
N HIS A 139 4.82 -4.64 -18.69
CA HIS A 139 4.46 -3.51 -19.52
C HIS A 139 5.52 -3.20 -20.58
N ALA A 140 6.81 -3.24 -20.21
CA ALA A 140 7.90 -3.05 -21.17
C ALA A 140 7.94 -4.16 -22.24
N GLU A 141 7.76 -5.42 -21.85
CA GLU A 141 7.70 -6.56 -22.77
C GLU A 141 6.51 -6.43 -23.75
N ALA A 142 5.34 -6.05 -23.26
CA ALA A 142 4.15 -5.84 -24.10
C ALA A 142 4.37 -4.73 -25.15
N MET A 143 5.05 -3.65 -24.77
CA MET A 143 5.39 -2.55 -25.69
C MET A 143 6.38 -2.99 -26.77
N LEU A 144 7.36 -3.84 -26.44
CA LEU A 144 8.29 -4.42 -27.42
C LEU A 144 7.58 -5.33 -28.42
N VAL A 145 6.68 -6.20 -27.95
CA VAL A 145 5.87 -7.07 -28.83
C VAL A 145 5.03 -6.23 -29.79
N ARG A 146 4.40 -5.16 -29.30
CA ARG A 146 3.62 -4.22 -30.12
C ARG A 146 4.48 -3.62 -31.23
N GLU A 147 5.68 -3.15 -30.89
CA GLU A 147 6.58 -2.49 -31.83
C GLU A 147 7.15 -3.46 -32.88
N ASN A 148 7.58 -4.65 -32.46
CA ASN A 148 8.03 -5.70 -33.39
C ASN A 148 6.91 -6.12 -34.35
N THR A 149 5.68 -6.24 -33.85
CA THR A 149 4.52 -6.55 -34.69
C THR A 149 4.26 -5.46 -35.71
N ARG A 150 4.38 -4.17 -35.32
CA ARG A 150 4.29 -3.02 -36.25
C ARG A 150 5.33 -3.10 -37.36
N HIS A 151 6.60 -3.37 -37.01
CA HIS A 151 7.69 -3.48 -37.99
C HIS A 151 7.50 -4.63 -38.98
N ILE A 152 7.04 -5.80 -38.51
CA ILE A 152 6.72 -6.94 -39.40
C ILE A 152 5.62 -6.54 -40.40
N GLN A 153 4.57 -5.85 -39.92
CA GLN A 153 3.45 -5.42 -40.76
C GLN A 153 3.89 -4.37 -41.81
N GLU A 154 4.77 -3.44 -41.46
CA GLU A 154 5.31 -2.43 -42.38
C GLU A 154 6.22 -3.07 -43.44
N THR A 155 7.05 -4.04 -43.05
CA THR A 155 7.95 -4.74 -43.97
C THR A 155 7.16 -5.61 -44.96
N ALA A 156 6.09 -6.27 -44.51
CA ALA A 156 5.18 -7.01 -45.38
C ALA A 156 4.50 -6.11 -46.43
N ARG A 157 4.15 -4.86 -46.06
CA ARG A 157 3.61 -3.87 -47.01
C ARG A 157 4.66 -3.39 -48.02
N SER A 158 5.91 -3.25 -47.60
CA SER A 158 7.01 -2.85 -48.49
C SER A 158 7.35 -3.91 -49.55
N LEU A 159 7.24 -5.20 -49.21
CA LEU A 159 7.54 -6.31 -50.13
C LEU A 159 6.42 -6.56 -51.16
N GLY A 160 5.22 -5.99 -50.97
CA GLY A 160 4.10 -6.09 -51.90
C GLY A 160 4.12 -5.08 -53.06
N SER A 161 5.11 -4.18 -53.15
CA SER A 161 5.18 -3.14 -54.18
C SER A 161 6.08 -3.56 -55.36
N GLY A 162 5.67 -4.62 -56.07
CA GLY A 162 6.13 -4.94 -57.43
C GLY A 162 5.10 -4.47 -58.45
N LYS A 163 5.48 -3.51 -59.31
CA LYS A 163 4.61 -2.77 -60.25
C LYS A 163 4.23 -3.59 -61.49
N GLN A 164 2.94 -3.65 -61.86
CA GLN A 164 2.47 -3.63 -63.26
C GLN A 164 1.06 -2.96 -63.34
N PRO A 165 0.73 -2.19 -64.40
CA PRO A 165 -0.37 -1.20 -64.37
C PRO A 165 -1.65 -1.68 -65.11
N PRO A 166 -2.69 -0.84 -65.20
CA PRO A 166 -3.97 -0.99 -64.53
C PRO A 166 -5.02 -1.71 -65.40
N THR A 167 -5.77 -2.64 -64.80
CA THR A 167 -7.09 -3.01 -65.34
C THR A 167 -8.15 -2.70 -64.31
N SER A 168 -8.99 -1.75 -64.68
CA SER A 168 -10.20 -1.32 -64.00
C SER A 168 -11.02 -2.48 -63.45
N SER A 169 -11.20 -2.50 -62.14
CA SER A 169 -12.52 -2.71 -61.52
C SER A 169 -12.41 -2.34 -60.04
N ALA A 170 -13.08 -1.24 -59.69
CA ALA A 170 -13.41 -0.95 -58.31
C ALA A 170 -14.21 -2.13 -57.73
N LYS A 171 -13.82 -2.60 -56.54
CA LYS A 171 -14.76 -3.25 -55.61
C LYS A 171 -14.23 -3.22 -54.17
N ASP A 172 -14.70 -2.20 -53.47
CA ASP A 172 -15.39 -2.30 -52.18
C ASP A 172 -14.86 -3.30 -51.13
N THR A 173 -14.27 -2.75 -50.08
CA THR A 173 -14.01 -3.37 -48.78
C THR A 173 -15.28 -3.68 -47.95
N SER A 174 -16.39 -4.04 -48.61
CA SER A 174 -17.63 -4.56 -47.98
C SER A 174 -17.84 -6.07 -48.22
N ALA A 175 -16.90 -6.75 -48.89
CA ALA A 175 -17.07 -8.11 -49.38
C ALA A 175 -16.94 -9.26 -48.34
N GLY A 176 -16.85 -8.96 -47.03
CA GLY A 176 -16.70 -9.99 -45.99
C GLY A 176 -18.00 -10.68 -45.54
N CYS A 177 -19.17 -10.03 -45.69
CA CYS A 177 -20.42 -10.55 -45.09
C CYS A 177 -21.53 -10.90 -46.10
N LYS A 178 -21.40 -10.60 -47.39
CA LYS A 178 -22.53 -10.75 -48.34
C LYS A 178 -22.69 -12.14 -48.98
N ASN A 179 -21.78 -13.09 -48.75
CA ASN A 179 -21.78 -14.39 -49.46
C ASN A 179 -21.86 -15.63 -48.56
N HIS A 180 -22.28 -15.51 -47.30
CA HIS A 180 -22.43 -16.67 -46.41
C HIS A 180 -23.90 -17.08 -46.24
N THR A 181 -24.34 -18.06 -47.00
CA THR A 181 -25.63 -18.77 -46.85
C THR A 181 -25.45 -20.04 -46.01
N ASN A 182 -26.50 -20.46 -45.27
CA ASN A 182 -26.51 -21.64 -44.38
C ASN A 182 -25.59 -21.53 -43.16
N LYS A 183 -25.71 -20.45 -42.37
CA LYS A 183 -25.01 -20.31 -41.08
C LYS A 183 -25.99 -20.08 -39.94
N THR A 184 -25.78 -20.74 -38.80
CA THR A 184 -26.58 -20.55 -37.57
C THR A 184 -26.24 -19.23 -36.89
N ALA A 185 -27.09 -18.79 -35.95
CA ALA A 185 -26.94 -17.54 -35.24
C ALA A 185 -25.58 -17.39 -34.53
N GLU A 186 -25.03 -18.48 -33.96
CA GLU A 186 -23.72 -18.45 -33.30
C GLU A 186 -22.59 -18.14 -34.30
N GLN A 187 -22.69 -18.65 -35.52
CA GLN A 187 -21.68 -18.45 -36.56
C GLN A 187 -21.71 -17.03 -37.15
N CYS A 188 -22.86 -16.37 -37.19
CA CYS A 188 -22.95 -14.96 -37.59
C CYS A 188 -22.37 -14.00 -36.53
N GLN A 189 -22.49 -14.37 -35.26
CA GLN A 189 -22.02 -13.54 -34.14
C GLN A 189 -20.49 -13.42 -34.11
N THR A 190 -19.78 -14.48 -34.50
CA THR A 190 -18.31 -14.45 -34.69
C THR A 190 -17.85 -13.52 -35.81
N LEU A 191 -18.76 -13.09 -36.70
CA LEU A 191 -18.50 -12.23 -37.85
C LEU A 191 -19.02 -10.79 -37.67
N VAL A 192 -19.42 -10.40 -36.44
CA VAL A 192 -19.95 -9.05 -36.14
C VAL A 192 -21.13 -8.69 -37.06
N SER A 193 -22.05 -9.63 -37.27
CA SER A 193 -23.22 -9.50 -38.14
C SER A 193 -24.47 -10.07 -37.46
N ASP A 194 -25.65 -9.51 -37.72
CA ASP A 194 -26.92 -10.01 -37.18
C ASP A 194 -27.49 -11.12 -38.09
N HIS A 195 -28.08 -12.16 -37.48
CA HIS A 195 -28.68 -13.29 -38.20
C HIS A 195 -30.13 -12.98 -38.59
N ASP A 196 -30.47 -13.20 -39.86
CA ASP A 196 -31.84 -13.09 -40.38
C ASP A 196 -32.51 -14.48 -40.40
N PRO A 197 -33.41 -14.78 -39.44
CA PRO A 197 -34.00 -16.12 -39.29
C PRO A 197 -34.97 -16.46 -40.42
N ALA A 198 -35.45 -15.50 -41.22
CA ALA A 198 -36.35 -15.76 -42.33
C ALA A 198 -35.61 -16.27 -43.58
N THR A 199 -34.29 -16.04 -43.68
CA THR A 199 -33.49 -16.39 -44.88
C THR A 199 -32.21 -17.17 -44.59
N ASN A 200 -31.87 -17.43 -43.32
CA ASN A 200 -30.63 -18.09 -42.88
C ASN A 200 -29.36 -17.41 -43.43
N LYS A 201 -29.32 -16.06 -43.38
CA LYS A 201 -28.18 -15.24 -43.83
C LYS A 201 -27.74 -14.26 -42.75
N CYS A 202 -26.45 -13.88 -42.76
CA CYS A 202 -25.91 -12.84 -41.88
C CYS A 202 -25.95 -11.46 -42.57
N LYS A 203 -26.38 -10.39 -41.87
CA LYS A 203 -26.40 -9.00 -42.37
C LYS A 203 -25.48 -8.08 -41.55
N PRO A 204 -24.81 -7.10 -42.17
CA PRO A 204 -23.97 -6.15 -41.46
C PRO A 204 -24.80 -5.22 -40.56
N LYS A 205 -24.23 -4.84 -39.41
CA LYS A 205 -24.89 -3.99 -38.40
C LYS A 205 -24.81 -2.52 -38.82
N THR A 206 -25.96 -1.89 -39.09
CA THR A 206 -26.03 -0.48 -39.50
C THR A 206 -25.99 0.43 -38.28
N GLY A 207 -24.98 1.32 -38.20
CA GLY A 207 -24.90 2.38 -37.21
C GLY A 207 -25.88 3.52 -37.51
N ALA A 208 -26.47 4.12 -36.47
CA ALA A 208 -27.33 5.29 -36.57
C ALA A 208 -26.64 6.50 -35.91
N GLU A 209 -26.49 7.56 -36.71
CA GLU A 209 -26.00 8.89 -36.36
C GLU A 209 -27.20 9.86 -36.25
N ALA A 210 -27.05 10.87 -35.38
CA ALA A 210 -27.71 12.20 -35.36
C ALA A 210 -29.13 12.44 -34.73
N THR A 211 -29.09 13.22 -33.64
CA THR A 211 -29.89 14.38 -33.12
C THR A 211 -31.17 14.88 -33.85
N PRO A 212 -32.15 15.56 -33.17
CA PRO A 212 -32.02 17.02 -32.86
C PRO A 212 -32.78 17.61 -31.61
N VAL A 213 -32.19 18.68 -31.03
CA VAL A 213 -32.70 20.03 -30.60
C VAL A 213 -33.85 20.22 -29.57
N GLY A 214 -33.65 21.13 -28.58
CA GLY A 214 -34.72 21.91 -27.93
C GLY A 214 -34.44 22.59 -26.56
N THR A 215 -34.02 23.87 -26.60
CA THR A 215 -34.06 25.04 -25.66
C THR A 215 -34.70 24.97 -24.25
N GLY A 216 -34.09 25.66 -23.26
CA GLY A 216 -34.79 26.27 -22.10
C GLY A 216 -33.95 26.52 -20.82
N GLU A 217 -33.89 27.77 -20.37
CA GLU A 217 -33.13 28.32 -19.22
C GLU A 217 -33.55 27.84 -17.80
N GLY A 218 -32.61 27.92 -16.83
CA GLY A 218 -32.96 28.39 -15.48
C GLY A 218 -32.57 27.56 -14.23
N VAL A 219 -31.47 27.99 -13.58
CA VAL A 219 -31.24 28.15 -12.12
C VAL A 219 -31.13 26.94 -11.16
N ALA A 220 -29.92 26.79 -10.60
CA ALA A 220 -29.49 26.46 -9.23
C ALA A 220 -29.96 25.18 -8.49
N GLY A 221 -28.97 24.36 -8.08
CA GLY A 221 -29.00 23.57 -6.84
C GLY A 221 -28.44 22.14 -6.92
N GLU A 222 -27.43 21.85 -6.09
CA GLU A 222 -26.98 20.51 -5.65
C GLU A 222 -26.05 19.66 -6.58
N GLN A 223 -24.74 19.74 -6.33
CA GLN A 223 -23.72 18.91 -6.96
C GLN A 223 -23.77 17.45 -6.49
N LYS A 224 -24.42 16.57 -7.28
CA LYS A 224 -24.12 15.13 -7.31
C LYS A 224 -22.88 14.88 -8.17
N LYS A 225 -21.86 14.29 -7.55
CA LYS A 225 -20.55 13.94 -8.11
C LYS A 225 -20.66 12.62 -8.87
N GLY A 226 -20.77 12.64 -10.21
CA GLY A 226 -20.79 11.38 -10.97
C GLY A 226 -20.81 11.45 -12.50
N GLU A 227 -20.64 12.61 -13.15
CA GLU A 227 -21.00 12.71 -14.57
C GLU A 227 -20.08 13.55 -15.48
N LYS A 228 -18.82 13.79 -15.11
CA LYS A 228 -17.94 14.69 -15.91
C LYS A 228 -17.14 14.00 -17.02
N CYS A 229 -16.86 12.70 -16.93
CA CYS A 229 -15.95 12.02 -17.87
C CYS A 229 -16.63 11.12 -18.92
N LYS A 230 -17.93 10.82 -18.76
CA LYS A 230 -18.64 9.84 -19.59
C LYS A 230 -18.89 10.38 -21.01
N GLY A 231 -18.47 9.64 -22.04
CA GLY A 231 -18.69 9.99 -23.46
C GLY A 231 -17.58 10.81 -24.14
N LYS A 232 -16.51 11.18 -23.41
CA LYS A 232 -15.37 11.88 -24.00
C LYS A 232 -14.46 10.92 -24.77
N LEU A 233 -14.06 11.32 -25.97
CA LEU A 233 -13.04 10.62 -26.77
C LEU A 233 -11.65 10.79 -26.13
N GLU A 234 -10.74 9.84 -26.41
CA GLU A 234 -9.37 9.76 -25.86
C GLU A 234 -8.61 11.09 -25.74
N PRO A 235 -8.57 11.98 -26.76
CA PRO A 235 -7.81 13.24 -26.67
C PRO A 235 -8.45 14.29 -25.74
N GLU A 236 -9.75 14.19 -25.43
CA GLU A 236 -10.41 15.06 -24.45
C GLU A 236 -10.34 14.49 -23.03
N CYS A 237 -10.31 13.15 -22.91
CA CYS A 237 -10.19 12.46 -21.64
C CYS A 237 -8.85 12.74 -20.97
N THR A 238 -7.76 12.70 -21.75
CA THR A 238 -6.38 12.90 -21.26
C THR A 238 -6.04 14.34 -20.90
N LYS A 239 -6.82 15.32 -21.37
CA LYS A 239 -6.65 16.75 -21.03
C LYS A 239 -7.36 17.15 -19.74
N SER A 240 -8.28 16.33 -19.26
CA SER A 240 -9.06 16.62 -18.05
C SER A 240 -8.39 15.95 -16.85
N PRO A 241 -7.87 16.71 -15.87
CA PRO A 241 -7.16 16.11 -14.71
C PRO A 241 -8.05 15.22 -13.84
N GLU A 242 -9.37 15.38 -13.92
CA GLU A 242 -10.36 14.56 -13.19
C GLU A 242 -10.69 13.24 -13.91
N CYS A 243 -10.21 13.03 -15.15
CA CYS A 243 -10.57 11.89 -16.00
C CYS A 243 -9.34 11.07 -16.39
N LYS A 244 -9.52 9.75 -16.53
CA LYS A 244 -8.48 8.84 -17.02
C LYS A 244 -9.06 7.86 -18.04
N TRP A 245 -8.32 7.67 -19.13
CA TRP A 245 -8.68 6.78 -20.22
C TRP A 245 -8.29 5.34 -19.89
N ASP A 246 -9.24 4.42 -19.98
CA ASP A 246 -9.09 2.99 -19.63
C ASP A 246 -8.96 2.10 -20.89
N GLY A 247 -8.54 2.69 -22.01
CA GLY A 247 -8.40 1.99 -23.30
C GLY A 247 -9.70 1.75 -24.08
N LYS A 248 -10.86 1.80 -23.42
CA LYS A 248 -12.19 1.64 -24.03
C LYS A 248 -13.12 2.83 -23.79
N GLU A 249 -13.05 3.45 -22.62
CA GLU A 249 -13.91 4.56 -22.23
C GLU A 249 -13.19 5.49 -21.25
N CYS A 250 -13.67 6.74 -21.17
CA CYS A 250 -13.16 7.75 -20.25
C CYS A 250 -13.90 7.66 -18.91
N LYS A 251 -13.17 7.43 -17.82
CA LYS A 251 -13.74 7.30 -16.47
C LYS A 251 -13.19 8.37 -15.53
N ASP A 252 -13.97 8.72 -14.51
CA ASP A 252 -13.48 9.57 -13.44
C ASP A 252 -12.33 8.86 -12.70
N SER A 253 -11.23 9.58 -12.46
CA SER A 253 -10.03 9.07 -11.80
C SER A 253 -10.33 8.46 -10.42
N SER A 254 -11.35 8.98 -9.73
CA SER A 254 -11.86 8.46 -8.46
C SER A 254 -12.49 7.08 -8.55
N PHE A 255 -13.12 6.75 -9.69
CA PHE A 255 -13.75 5.43 -9.91
C PHE A 255 -12.69 4.34 -10.16
N ILE A 256 -11.59 4.70 -10.83
CA ILE A 256 -10.45 3.78 -11.03
C ILE A 256 -9.78 3.48 -9.70
N LEU A 257 -9.61 4.49 -8.83
CA LEU A 257 -9.07 4.30 -7.48
C LEU A 257 -9.92 3.33 -6.64
N SER A 258 -11.25 3.48 -6.65
CA SER A 258 -12.13 2.57 -5.89
C SER A 258 -12.09 1.13 -6.39
N ASN A 259 -12.01 0.92 -7.72
CA ASN A 259 -11.98 -0.43 -8.27
C ASN A 259 -10.61 -1.12 -8.09
N LYS A 260 -9.52 -0.35 -8.12
CA LYS A 260 -8.17 -0.86 -7.78
C LYS A 260 -8.09 -1.26 -6.30
N LEU A 261 -8.73 -0.51 -5.40
CA LEU A 261 -8.83 -0.87 -3.98
C LEU A 261 -9.68 -2.12 -3.75
N ALA A 262 -10.76 -2.32 -4.52
CA ALA A 262 -11.58 -3.53 -4.43
C ALA A 262 -10.82 -4.80 -4.86
N LEU A 263 -10.04 -4.73 -5.96
CA LEU A 263 -9.19 -5.85 -6.40
C LEU A 263 -8.08 -6.21 -5.40
N ILE A 264 -7.55 -5.22 -4.67
CA ILE A 264 -6.57 -5.46 -3.59
C ILE A 264 -7.25 -6.13 -2.39
N ALA A 265 -8.49 -5.75 -2.05
CA ALA A 265 -9.24 -6.36 -0.95
C ALA A 265 -9.60 -7.84 -1.22
N ASP A 266 -9.92 -8.19 -2.46
CA ASP A 266 -10.18 -9.58 -2.85
C ASP A 266 -8.91 -10.44 -2.83
N PHE A 267 -7.75 -9.88 -3.16
CA PHE A 267 -6.46 -10.60 -3.09
C PHE A 267 -6.02 -10.86 -1.64
N MET A 268 -6.26 -9.92 -0.74
CA MET A 268 -6.00 -10.11 0.69
C MET A 268 -6.91 -11.17 1.32
N SER A 269 -8.11 -11.38 0.78
CA SER A 269 -9.06 -12.40 1.28
C SER A 269 -8.71 -13.83 0.83
N LEU A 270 -7.77 -14.00 -0.11
CA LEU A 270 -7.27 -15.31 -0.55
C LEU A 270 -6.02 -15.76 0.23
N LEU A 271 -5.44 -14.88 1.04
CA LEU A 271 -4.22 -15.11 1.84
C LEU A 271 -4.49 -15.35 3.34
N PHE A 272 -5.77 -15.39 3.76
CA PHE A 272 -6.22 -15.72 5.11
C PHE A 272 -7.26 -16.84 5.13
#